data_AF-A0A3D5E960-F1
#
_entry.id   AF-A0A3D5E960-F1
#
_cell.length_a   1.000
_cell.length_b   1.000
_cell.length_c   1.000
_cell.angle_alpha   90.00
_cell.angle_beta   90.00
_cell.angle_gamma   90.00
#
_symmetry.space_group_name_H-M   'P 1'
#
loop_
_entity.id
_entity.type
_entity.pdbx_description
1 polymer ?
#
loop_
_entity_poly.entity_id
_entity_poly.type
_entity_poly.pdbx_seq_one_letter_code
_entity_poly.pdbx_strand_id
1 'polypeptide(L)'
;PYAELDLQLLGRTVGELPVDLLSHFLESFAASLGANVHVRTLAGANDHHKAEACFKALARALDAASRVDPRRAGDLPSTKGAL
;
A
#
# COMPACT_ATOMS: atom_id res chain seq x y z
N PRO A 1 8.60 -4.53 9.34
CA PRO A 1 7.44 -4.39 8.44
C PRO A 1 6.27 -3.82 9.24
N TYR A 2 5.48 -2.95 8.62
CA TYR A 2 4.38 -2.23 9.26
C TYR A 2 3.30 -1.91 8.23
N ALA A 3 2.03 -1.95 8.63
CA ALA A 3 0.91 -1.54 7.81
C ALA A 3 -0.05 -0.66 8.62
N GLU A 4 -0.43 0.49 8.05
CA GLU A 4 -1.44 1.39 8.60
C GLU A 4 -2.52 1.61 7.55
N LEU A 5 -3.75 1.22 7.86
CA LEU A 5 -4.82 1.10 6.88
C LEU A 5 -6.10 1.81 7.37
N ASP A 6 -6.49 2.86 6.65
CA ASP A 6 -7.78 3.55 6.80
C ASP A 6 -8.51 3.51 5.45
N LEU A 7 -9.11 2.35 5.13
CA LEU A 7 -9.69 2.11 3.80
C LEU A 7 -11.12 2.64 3.63
N GLN A 8 -11.81 2.97 4.74
CA GLN A 8 -13.20 3.45 4.78
C GLN A 8 -14.21 2.58 3.99
N LEU A 9 -14.03 1.26 3.99
CA LEU A 9 -14.94 0.31 3.35
C LEU A 9 -16.12 0.02 4.29
N LEU A 10 -17.35 0.02 3.77
CA LEU A 10 -18.58 -0.06 4.59
C LEU A 10 -19.41 -1.31 4.28
N GLY A 11 -19.32 -1.83 3.06
CA GLY A 11 -19.99 -3.03 2.59
C GLY A 11 -19.33 -4.31 3.10
N ARG A 12 -20.00 -5.44 2.85
CA ARG A 12 -19.48 -6.77 3.22
C ARG A 12 -18.57 -7.36 2.15
N THR A 13 -18.86 -7.09 0.88
CA THR A 13 -18.11 -7.60 -0.25
C THR A 13 -17.95 -6.54 -1.34
N VAL A 14 -16.88 -6.69 -2.14
CA VAL A 14 -16.71 -6.04 -3.44
C VAL A 14 -16.68 -7.15 -4.48
N GLY A 15 -17.80 -7.32 -5.20
CA GLY A 15 -18.01 -8.52 -6.03
C GLY A 15 -18.06 -9.77 -5.14
N GLU A 16 -17.19 -10.74 -5.42
CA GLU A 16 -17.05 -11.98 -4.64
C GLU A 16 -16.02 -11.87 -3.51
N LEU A 17 -15.29 -10.75 -3.41
CA LEU A 17 -14.23 -10.56 -2.43
C LEU A 17 -14.79 -9.96 -1.13
N PRO A 18 -14.68 -10.65 0.03
CA PRO A 18 -14.93 -10.05 1.33
C PRO A 18 -14.04 -8.82 1.59
N VAL A 19 -14.65 -7.74 2.08
CA VAL A 19 -13.98 -6.43 2.25
C VAL A 19 -12.83 -6.50 3.27
N ASP A 20 -12.93 -7.35 4.28
CA ASP A 20 -11.89 -7.60 5.28
C ASP A 20 -10.61 -8.20 4.66
N LEU A 21 -10.73 -8.98 3.59
CA LEU A 21 -9.57 -9.54 2.88
C LEU A 21 -8.74 -8.47 2.16
N LEU A 22 -9.29 -7.29 1.86
CA LEU A 22 -8.47 -6.18 1.33
C LEU A 22 -7.45 -5.71 2.36
N SER A 23 -7.89 -5.48 3.60
CA SER A 23 -6.98 -5.05 4.67
C SER A 23 -5.95 -6.13 4.97
N HIS A 24 -6.40 -7.38 5.09
CA HIS A 24 -5.52 -8.53 5.32
C HIS A 24 -4.49 -8.71 4.20
N PHE A 25 -4.89 -8.50 2.94
CA PHE A 25 -3.97 -8.52 1.81
C PHE A 25 -2.87 -7.47 1.97
N LEU A 26 -3.21 -6.22 2.31
CA LEU A 26 -2.23 -5.14 2.42
C LEU A 26 -1.28 -5.33 3.60
N GLU A 27 -1.79 -5.83 4.73
CA GLU A 27 -0.98 -6.23 5.89
C GLU A 27 0.02 -7.34 5.52
N SER A 28 -0.50 -8.41 4.91
CA SER A 28 0.32 -9.54 4.46
C SER A 28 1.35 -9.11 3.43
N PHE A 29 0.95 -8.26 2.48
CA PHE A 29 1.81 -7.71 1.45
C PHE A 29 2.97 -6.91 2.05
N ALA A 30 2.69 -6.00 2.99
CA ALA A 30 3.73 -5.21 3.67
C ALA A 30 4.70 -6.10 4.46
N ALA A 31 4.16 -7.10 5.17
CA ALA A 31 4.96 -8.08 5.90
C ALA A 31 5.89 -8.88 4.99
N SER A 32 5.35 -9.47 3.92
CA SER A 32 6.13 -10.29 2.98
C SER A 32 7.14 -9.49 2.17
N LEU A 33 6.83 -8.23 1.83
CA LEU A 33 7.76 -7.35 1.12
C LEU A 33 8.89 -6.84 2.03
N GLY A 34 8.74 -6.93 3.36
CA GLY A 34 9.67 -6.29 4.30
C GLY A 34 9.56 -4.76 4.31
N ALA A 35 8.41 -4.23 3.92
CA ALA A 35 8.19 -2.79 3.76
C ALA A 35 7.27 -2.22 4.85
N ASN A 36 7.24 -0.90 4.94
CA ASN A 36 6.23 -0.16 5.68
C ASN A 36 5.25 0.45 4.68
N VAL A 37 3.96 0.14 4.82
CA VAL A 37 2.90 0.57 3.89
C VAL A 37 1.84 1.36 4.66
N HIS A 38 1.50 2.54 4.15
CA HIS A 38 0.38 3.33 4.66
C HIS A 38 -0.62 3.55 3.53
N VAL A 39 -1.89 3.24 3.79
CA VAL A 39 -2.97 3.50 2.84
C VAL A 39 -4.14 4.17 3.56
N ARG A 40 -4.59 5.28 3.00
CA ARG A 40 -5.75 6.01 3.49
C ARG A 40 -6.67 6.42 2.35
N THR A 41 -7.92 5.99 2.43
CA THR A 41 -9.00 6.50 1.59
C THR A 41 -9.43 7.84 2.17
N LEU A 42 -9.22 8.92 1.42
CA LEU A 42 -9.58 10.27 1.87
C LEU A 42 -11.07 10.56 1.74
N ALA A 43 -11.72 9.99 0.72
CA ALA A 43 -13.14 10.13 0.46
C ALA A 43 -13.62 9.04 -0.50
N GLY A 44 -14.92 8.76 -0.50
CA GLY A 44 -15.58 7.91 -1.48
C GLY A 44 -16.88 7.34 -0.93
N ALA A 45 -17.85 7.08 -1.80
CA ALA A 45 -19.11 6.44 -1.42
C ALA A 45 -19.18 4.97 -1.84
N ASN A 46 -18.52 4.59 -2.94
CA ASN A 46 -18.58 3.26 -3.51
C ASN A 46 -17.31 2.45 -3.17
N ASP A 47 -17.49 1.28 -2.57
CA ASP A 47 -16.37 0.47 -2.07
C ASP A 47 -15.53 -0.19 -3.16
N HIS A 48 -16.11 -0.48 -4.34
CA HIS A 48 -15.33 -0.92 -5.49
C HIS A 48 -14.34 0.16 -5.93
N HIS A 49 -14.81 1.41 -6.06
CA HIS A 49 -13.94 2.52 -6.43
C HIS A 49 -12.87 2.81 -5.37
N LYS A 50 -13.20 2.71 -4.07
CA LYS A 50 -12.21 2.86 -2.99
C LYS A 50 -11.14 1.78 -3.04
N ALA A 51 -11.55 0.52 -3.20
CA ALA A 51 -10.64 -0.61 -3.35
C ALA A 51 -9.70 -0.41 -4.55
N GLU A 52 -10.26 -0.11 -5.72
CA GLU A 52 -9.48 0.12 -6.94
C GLU A 52 -8.52 1.31 -6.79
N ALA A 53 -8.98 2.41 -6.19
CA ALA A 53 -8.15 3.59 -5.92
C ALA A 53 -6.99 3.28 -4.97
N CYS A 54 -7.23 2.47 -3.93
CA CYS A 54 -6.19 1.96 -3.03
C CYS A 54 -5.10 1.21 -3.81
N PHE A 55 -5.47 0.22 -4.63
CA PHE A 55 -4.50 -0.54 -5.41
C PHE A 55 -3.74 0.31 -6.44
N LYS A 56 -4.43 1.24 -7.10
CA LYS A 56 -3.79 2.20 -8.03
C LYS A 56 -2.81 3.12 -7.32
N ALA A 57 -3.17 3.61 -6.13
CA ALA A 57 -2.28 4.44 -5.32
C ALA A 57 -1.04 3.66 -4.86
N LEU A 58 -1.23 2.43 -4.39
CA LEU A 58 -0.13 1.54 -4.00
C LEU A 58 0.82 1.27 -5.19
N ALA A 59 0.29 0.97 -6.37
CA ALA A 59 1.10 0.75 -7.57
C ALA A 59 1.97 1.96 -7.91
N ARG A 60 1.41 3.18 -7.86
CA ARG A 60 2.18 4.42 -8.11
C ARG A 60 3.24 4.66 -7.03
N ALA A 61 2.93 4.38 -5.77
CA ALA A 61 3.88 4.53 -4.67
C ALA A 61 5.05 3.53 -4.80
N LEU A 62 4.76 2.29 -5.17
CA LEU A 62 5.77 1.26 -5.39
C LEU A 62 6.65 1.57 -6.61
N ASP A 63 6.07 2.03 -7.72
CA ASP A 63 6.84 2.49 -8.88
C ASP A 63 7.81 3.61 -8.49
N ALA A 64 7.35 4.60 -7.73
CA ALA A 64 8.21 5.67 -7.24
C ALA A 64 9.31 5.17 -6.27
N ALA A 65 8.96 4.29 -5.33
CA ALA A 65 9.86 3.81 -4.29
C ALA A 65 10.92 2.82 -4.80
N SER A 66 10.62 2.08 -5.87
CA SER A 66 11.51 1.04 -6.44
C SER A 66 12.43 1.54 -7.56
N ARG A 67 12.25 2.79 -8.03
CA ARG A 67 13.12 3.39 -9.05
C ARG A 67 14.53 3.62 -8.51
N VAL A 68 15.51 3.32 -9.36
CA VAL A 68 16.92 3.70 -9.11
C VAL A 68 17.03 5.23 -9.19
N ASP A 69 17.47 5.85 -8.09
CA ASP A 69 17.69 7.30 -8.04
C ASP A 69 19.14 7.63 -8.46
N PRO A 70 19.36 8.24 -9.64
CA PRO A 70 20.71 8.54 -10.13
C PRO A 70 21.45 9.55 -9.23
N ARG A 71 20.72 10.37 -8.45
CA ARG A 71 21.32 11.36 -7.54
C ARG A 71 22.02 10.71 -6.35
N ARG A 72 21.70 9.45 -6.06
CA ARG A 72 22.32 8.69 -4.96
C ARG A 72 23.60 7.99 -5.39
N ALA A 73 23.92 7.92 -6.68
CA ALA A 73 25.13 7.26 -7.19
C ALA A 73 25.39 5.84 -6.64
N GLY A 74 24.34 5.10 -6.29
CA GLY A 74 24.43 3.77 -5.68
C GLY A 74 24.47 3.74 -4.14
N ASP A 75 24.44 4.91 -3.48
CA ASP A 75 24.43 5.00 -2.03
C ASP A 75 23.15 4.42 -1.42
N LEU A 76 23.33 3.68 -0.32
CA LEU A 76 22.24 3.13 0.46
C LEU A 76 21.42 4.26 1.10
N PRO A 77 20.09 4.31 0.89
CA PRO A 77 19.24 5.38 1.42
C PRO A 77 18.91 5.20 2.91
N SER A 78 19.92 5.00 3.77
CA SER A 78 19.79 4.81 5.22
C SER A 78 21.00 5.38 5.95
N THR A 79 20.76 6.28 6.91
CA THR A 79 21.82 6.85 7.76
C THR A 79 22.46 5.81 8.70
N LYS A 80 21.80 4.67 8.89
CA LYS A 80 22.31 3.55 9.69
C LYS A 80 23.21 2.61 8.90
N GLY A 81 23.34 2.79 7.59
CA GLY A 81 24.14 1.92 6.73
C GLY A 81 23.53 0.53 6.47
N ALA A 82 22.27 0.31 6.82
CA ALA A 82 21.53 -0.94 6.56
C ALA A 82 20.04 -0.68 6.25
N LEU A 83 19.40 -1.62 5.54
CA LEU A 83 17.96 -1.70 5.27
C LEU A 83 17.42 -3.08 5.62
#